data_AF-A0A7C9A0G0-F1
#
_entry.id   AF-A0A7C9A0G0-F1
#
_cell.length_a   1.000
_cell.length_b   1.000
_cell.length_c   1.000
_cell.angle_alpha   90.00
_cell.angle_beta   90.00
_cell.angle_gamma   90.00
#
_symmetry.space_group_name_H-M   'P 1'
#
loop_
_entity.id
_entity.type
_entity.pdbx_description
1 polymer ?
#
loop_
_entity_poly.entity_id
_entity_poly.type
_entity_poly.pdbx_seq_one_letter_code
_entity_poly.pdbx_strand_id
1 'polypeptide(L)'
;MCMEGIEQNPVIYELMSEMAFRSEEVQLMEWIKNYSYRRYGKVVHQLETAWDILYRTIYNCTDGIADHNKDFIVQFPDWDPANGGPAGSLVISDSGSARHILIESKSSLPQAHLWYPTQEVIKALHLFLEAGKDLAGSVTFRYDLVDLTRQALSKLANDIYLKAVIAFQRKDLETLDLHSKKFLRLIKEIDQLLATDDNFQLGTWLESAKSLASNPGELRQYEWNARTQITMWFDTTQTNQSKLHDYANKFWSGLLRDYYLPRATTYFNHLREALRENRTFRLDAWRREWITHSNKWQTDTKLYPVSSEGNSLAMAKKLFKKYLS
;
A
#
# COMPACT_ATOMS: atom_id res chain seq x y z
N MET A 1 18.99 13.74 5.84
CA MET A 1 17.89 12.87 5.37
C MET A 1 18.50 11.77 4.51
N CYS A 2 18.27 10.49 4.85
CA CYS A 2 18.84 9.34 4.15
C CYS A 2 17.73 8.34 3.75
N MET A 3 16.61 8.85 3.20
CA MET A 3 15.47 8.03 2.80
C MET A 3 15.77 7.36 1.45
N GLU A 4 15.46 6.07 1.32
CA GLU A 4 15.67 5.33 0.05
C GLU A 4 14.76 5.83 -1.09
N GLY A 5 13.59 6.39 -0.76
CA GLY A 5 12.66 6.98 -1.70
C GLY A 5 11.93 8.19 -1.11
N ILE A 6 11.74 9.21 -1.94
CA ILE A 6 11.01 10.45 -1.64
C ILE A 6 9.56 10.37 -2.16
N GLU A 7 8.84 11.51 -2.20
CA GLU A 7 7.44 11.62 -2.69
C GLU A 7 6.38 10.93 -1.80
N GLN A 8 6.68 10.80 -0.52
CA GLN A 8 5.79 10.26 0.51
C GLN A 8 5.88 11.11 1.79
N ASN A 9 4.88 11.02 2.66
CA ASN A 9 4.83 11.61 4.01
C ASN A 9 5.51 13.01 4.13
N PRO A 10 5.09 14.03 3.36
CA PRO A 10 5.78 15.33 3.30
C PRO A 10 5.92 16.00 4.66
N VAL A 11 5.01 15.72 5.60
CA VAL A 11 5.06 16.19 6.99
C VAL A 11 6.36 15.82 7.70
N ILE A 12 6.92 14.63 7.43
CA ILE A 12 8.17 14.15 8.04
C ILE A 12 9.37 14.90 7.46
N TYR A 13 9.37 15.11 6.15
CA TYR A 13 10.44 15.85 5.46
C TYR A 13 10.48 17.32 5.88
N GLU A 14 9.32 17.95 6.01
CA GLU A 14 9.21 19.34 6.45
C GLU A 14 9.72 19.49 7.89
N LEU A 15 9.24 18.65 8.82
CA LEU A 15 9.71 18.68 10.20
C LEU A 15 11.22 18.42 10.28
N MET A 16 11.72 17.34 9.67
CA MET A 16 13.13 16.97 9.76
C MET A 16 14.05 18.05 9.19
N SER A 17 13.66 18.70 8.09
CA SER A 17 14.44 19.78 7.49
C SER A 17 14.45 21.03 8.37
N GLU A 18 13.32 21.34 9.02
CA GLU A 18 13.21 22.47 9.94
C GLU A 18 14.12 22.28 11.17
N MET A 19 14.34 21.04 11.64
CA MET A 19 15.16 20.77 12.83
C MET A 19 16.60 21.25 12.70
N ALA A 20 17.15 21.38 11.48
CA ALA A 20 18.49 21.91 11.26
C ALA A 20 18.64 23.38 11.68
N PHE A 21 17.53 24.11 11.81
CA PHE A 21 17.49 25.54 12.09
C PHE A 21 16.95 25.87 13.49
N ARG A 22 16.68 24.86 14.33
CA ARG A 22 16.13 25.06 15.66
C ARG A 22 17.17 24.74 16.73
N SER A 23 17.23 25.61 17.74
CA SER A 23 18.04 25.40 18.94
C SER A 23 17.25 24.78 20.10
N GLU A 24 15.92 24.68 19.97
CA GLU A 24 15.00 24.20 20.99
C GLU A 24 14.11 23.08 20.45
N GLU A 25 13.63 22.23 21.37
CA GLU A 25 12.67 21.16 21.06
C GLU A 25 11.36 21.74 20.50
N VAL A 26 10.77 21.03 19.55
CA VAL A 26 9.51 21.44 18.92
C VAL A 26 8.32 20.93 19.69
N GLN A 27 7.39 21.83 19.97
CA GLN A 27 6.06 21.47 20.45
C GLN A 27 5.26 20.83 19.31
N LEU A 28 5.42 19.51 19.10
CA LEU A 28 4.91 18.78 17.94
C LEU A 28 3.41 18.96 17.72
N MET A 29 2.63 19.02 18.80
CA MET A 29 1.18 19.23 18.72
C MET A 29 0.79 20.60 18.16
N GLU A 30 1.57 21.64 18.47
CA GLU A 30 1.34 22.97 17.92
C GLU A 30 1.90 23.06 16.50
N TRP A 31 3.05 22.41 16.27
CA TRP A 31 3.66 22.35 14.95
C TRP A 31 2.74 21.67 13.93
N ILE A 32 2.10 20.54 14.27
CA ILE A 32 1.23 19.81 13.34
C ILE A 32 -0.05 20.57 12.99
N LYS A 33 -0.61 21.31 13.96
CA LYS A 33 -1.74 22.22 13.71
C LYS A 33 -1.35 23.30 12.70
N ASN A 34 -0.22 23.96 12.95
CA ASN A 34 0.30 25.00 12.05
C ASN A 34 0.70 24.45 10.68
N TYR A 35 1.23 23.22 10.62
CA TYR A 35 1.51 22.51 9.37
C TYR A 35 0.24 22.37 8.53
N SER A 36 -0.88 21.93 9.12
CA SER A 36 -2.14 21.80 8.39
C SER A 36 -2.61 23.14 7.78
N TYR A 37 -2.49 24.23 8.54
CA TYR A 37 -2.83 25.58 8.05
C TYR A 37 -1.94 26.01 6.89
N ARG A 38 -0.61 25.91 7.04
CA ARG A 38 0.35 26.28 5.99
C ARG A 38 0.16 25.45 4.73
N ARG A 39 -0.06 24.14 4.89
CA ARG A 39 -0.21 23.20 3.78
C ARG A 39 -1.46 23.45 2.95
N TYR A 40 -2.57 23.81 3.59
CA TYR A 40 -3.86 24.00 2.90
C TYR A 40 -4.20 25.46 2.61
N GLY A 41 -3.45 26.41 3.19
CA GLY A 41 -3.65 27.86 3.02
C GLY A 41 -4.87 28.43 3.75
N LYS A 42 -5.56 27.62 4.56
CA LYS A 42 -6.78 28.02 5.30
C LYS A 42 -6.90 27.23 6.60
N VAL A 43 -7.36 27.89 7.66
CA VAL A 43 -7.70 27.24 8.93
C VAL A 43 -9.01 26.49 8.77
N VAL A 44 -8.99 25.18 9.03
CA VAL A 44 -10.17 24.30 9.00
C VAL A 44 -10.11 23.38 10.23
N HIS A 45 -10.99 23.62 11.21
CA HIS A 45 -10.96 22.92 12.50
C HIS A 45 -11.07 21.41 12.39
N GLN A 46 -11.81 20.90 11.39
CA GLN A 46 -11.87 19.47 11.11
C GLN A 46 -10.48 18.90 10.79
N LEU A 47 -9.66 19.64 10.03
CA LEU A 47 -8.32 19.20 9.65
C LEU A 47 -7.31 19.35 10.78
N GLU A 48 -7.43 20.37 11.63
CA GLU A 48 -6.64 20.44 12.87
C GLU A 48 -6.87 19.21 13.75
N THR A 49 -8.14 18.82 13.91
CA THR A 49 -8.53 17.63 14.67
C THR A 49 -8.05 16.35 13.99
N ALA A 50 -8.20 16.25 12.66
CA ALA A 50 -7.74 15.09 11.90
C ALA A 50 -6.22 14.91 12.01
N TRP A 51 -5.45 15.99 11.91
CA TRP A 51 -4.00 15.94 12.04
C TRP A 51 -3.53 15.63 13.47
N ASP A 52 -4.25 16.02 14.53
CA ASP A 52 -4.00 15.51 15.89
C ASP A 52 -4.18 13.99 15.97
N ILE A 53 -5.24 13.46 15.37
CA ILE A 53 -5.47 12.01 15.31
C ILE A 53 -4.34 11.32 14.53
N LEU A 54 -3.98 11.83 13.35
CA LEU A 54 -2.90 11.25 12.53
C LEU A 54 -1.55 11.28 13.26
N TYR A 55 -1.25 12.38 13.96
CA TYR A 55 -0.08 12.49 14.80
C TYR A 55 -0.05 11.40 15.87
N ARG A 56 -1.15 11.20 16.62
CA ARG A 56 -1.23 10.18 17.68
C ARG A 56 -1.25 8.74 17.18
N THR A 57 -1.44 8.52 15.87
CA THR A 57 -1.63 7.19 15.26
C THR A 57 -0.53 6.89 14.25
N ILE A 58 -0.78 7.13 12.97
CA ILE A 58 0.11 6.77 11.85
C ILE A 58 1.50 7.36 12.06
N TYR A 59 1.60 8.62 12.51
CA TYR A 59 2.88 9.31 12.66
C TYR A 59 3.55 9.13 14.04
N ASN A 60 3.06 8.22 14.89
CA ASN A 60 3.63 7.95 16.21
C ASN A 60 3.87 6.45 16.43
N CYS A 61 4.68 5.85 15.54
CA CYS A 61 5.22 4.51 15.73
C CYS A 61 6.38 4.55 16.74
N THR A 62 6.26 3.85 17.86
CA THR A 62 7.25 3.86 18.96
C THR A 62 7.69 2.46 19.40
N ASP A 63 7.30 1.42 18.66
CA ASP A 63 7.61 0.03 18.98
C ASP A 63 9.03 -0.41 18.58
N GLY A 64 9.77 0.43 17.87
CA GLY A 64 11.16 0.17 17.47
C GLY A 64 11.29 -0.84 16.32
N ILE A 65 10.21 -1.11 15.59
CA ILE A 65 10.21 -2.03 14.46
C ILE A 65 10.51 -1.23 13.18
N ALA A 66 11.54 -1.66 12.43
CA ALA A 66 11.81 -1.11 11.11
C ALA A 66 10.67 -1.50 10.15
N ASP A 67 9.89 -0.51 9.73
CA ASP A 67 8.68 -0.75 8.96
C ASP A 67 8.89 -0.63 7.44
N HIS A 68 8.28 -1.56 6.72
CA HIS A 68 8.12 -1.54 5.28
C HIS A 68 6.64 -1.79 4.97
N ASN A 69 6.13 -1.27 3.86
CA ASN A 69 4.74 -1.53 3.50
C ASN A 69 4.56 -3.02 3.13
N LYS A 70 3.94 -3.77 4.04
CA LYS A 70 3.60 -5.19 3.90
C LYS A 70 2.10 -5.43 3.71
N ASP A 71 1.35 -4.43 3.23
CA ASP A 71 -0.07 -4.61 2.94
C ASP A 71 -0.27 -5.68 1.89
N PHE A 72 -1.23 -6.58 2.12
CA PHE A 72 -1.40 -7.76 1.29
C PHE A 72 -1.79 -7.44 -0.16
N ILE A 73 -2.23 -6.21 -0.45
CA ILE A 73 -2.42 -5.75 -1.83
C ILE A 73 -1.07 -5.72 -2.57
N VAL A 74 -0.04 -5.15 -1.95
CA VAL A 74 1.25 -4.87 -2.59
C VAL A 74 2.33 -5.89 -2.25
N GLN A 75 2.25 -6.54 -1.10
CA GLN A 75 3.10 -7.66 -0.71
C GLN A 75 2.23 -8.88 -0.42
N PHE A 76 1.80 -9.53 -1.49
CA PHE A 76 0.87 -10.65 -1.38
C PHE A 76 1.58 -11.87 -0.79
N PRO A 77 1.05 -12.52 0.27
CA PRO A 77 1.76 -13.61 0.94
C PRO A 77 2.01 -14.83 0.01
N ASP A 78 3.26 -15.27 -0.08
CA ASP A 78 3.68 -16.47 -0.84
C ASP A 78 3.82 -17.70 0.06
N TRP A 79 2.70 -18.34 0.40
CA TRP A 79 2.63 -19.45 1.35
C TRP A 79 1.41 -20.36 1.10
N ASP A 80 1.44 -21.58 1.63
CA ASP A 80 0.29 -22.49 1.61
C ASP A 80 -0.57 -22.32 2.88
N PRO A 81 -1.80 -21.79 2.78
CA PRO A 81 -2.66 -21.56 3.92
C PRO A 81 -3.11 -22.81 4.66
N ALA A 82 -2.98 -24.01 4.08
CA ALA A 82 -3.34 -25.27 4.72
C ALA A 82 -2.33 -25.74 5.78
N ASN A 83 -1.05 -25.34 5.70
CA ASN A 83 0.04 -25.92 6.50
C ASN A 83 0.42 -25.10 7.75
N GLY A 84 -0.46 -24.19 8.18
CA GLY A 84 -0.10 -23.15 9.16
C GLY A 84 0.78 -22.06 8.52
N GLY A 85 0.86 -20.89 9.16
CA GLY A 85 1.58 -19.73 8.64
C GLY A 85 3.05 -20.00 8.39
N PRO A 86 3.72 -19.16 7.57
CA PRO A 86 5.17 -19.23 7.45
C PRO A 86 5.77 -19.18 8.86
N ALA A 87 6.62 -20.16 9.18
CA ALA A 87 7.27 -20.26 10.48
C ALA A 87 8.01 -18.95 10.77
N GLY A 88 7.59 -18.24 11.83
CA GLY A 88 8.25 -17.06 12.37
C GLY A 88 8.23 -15.83 11.46
N SER A 89 7.21 -14.98 11.61
CA SER A 89 7.46 -13.54 11.43
C SER A 89 8.30 -13.10 12.63
N LEU A 90 9.63 -13.17 12.50
CA LEU A 90 10.54 -12.64 13.51
C LEU A 90 10.35 -11.12 13.52
N VAL A 91 9.72 -10.62 14.57
CA VAL A 91 9.71 -9.19 14.86
C VAL A 91 11.00 -8.90 15.61
N ILE A 92 11.93 -8.20 14.95
CA ILE A 92 13.11 -7.64 15.62
C ILE A 92 12.64 -6.35 16.27
N SER A 93 12.52 -6.33 17.60
CA SER A 93 12.39 -5.10 18.36
C SER A 93 13.78 -4.61 18.76
N ASP A 94 14.12 -3.39 18.34
CA ASP A 94 15.35 -2.74 18.77
C ASP A 94 15.12 -2.07 20.13
N SER A 95 15.13 -2.88 21.20
CA SER A 95 15.23 -2.31 22.55
C SER A 95 16.67 -1.86 22.73
N GLY A 96 16.93 -0.54 22.70
CA GLY A 96 18.25 0.15 22.70
C GLY A 96 19.28 -0.24 23.78
N SER A 97 19.55 -1.53 23.93
CA SER A 97 20.64 -2.20 24.60
C SER A 97 21.12 -3.29 23.64
N ALA A 98 22.38 -3.72 23.72
CA ALA A 98 22.99 -4.68 22.81
C ALA A 98 22.41 -6.13 22.84
N ARG A 99 21.14 -6.30 23.21
CA ARG A 99 20.39 -7.56 23.21
C ARG A 99 19.08 -7.38 22.45
N HIS A 100 18.98 -8.05 21.31
CA HIS A 100 17.75 -8.13 20.53
C HIS A 100 16.81 -9.10 21.22
N ILE A 101 15.58 -8.68 21.52
CA ILE A 101 14.55 -9.56 22.07
C ILE A 101 13.71 -10.08 20.91
N LEU A 102 13.79 -11.38 20.64
CA LEU A 102 12.92 -12.05 19.67
C LEU A 102 11.54 -12.21 20.30
N ILE A 103 10.56 -11.44 19.82
CA ILE A 103 9.16 -11.64 20.20
C ILE A 103 8.51 -12.55 19.17
N GLU A 104 8.19 -13.77 19.60
CA GLU A 104 7.48 -14.75 18.78
C GLU A 104 5.98 -14.41 18.75
N SER A 105 5.47 -14.03 17.57
CA SER A 105 4.02 -13.87 17.38
C SER A 105 3.34 -15.24 17.38
N LYS A 106 2.39 -15.45 18.31
CA LYS A 106 1.57 -16.68 18.40
C LYS A 106 0.55 -16.84 17.26
N SER A 107 0.47 -15.91 16.31
CA SER A 107 -0.44 -16.01 15.17
C SER A 107 0.14 -16.91 14.10
N SER A 108 -0.58 -18.00 13.77
CA SER A 108 -0.27 -18.86 12.61
C SER A 108 -0.67 -18.24 11.27
N LEU A 109 -1.04 -16.96 11.21
CA LEU A 109 -1.34 -16.26 9.97
C LEU A 109 -0.37 -15.10 9.76
N PRO A 110 -0.01 -14.77 8.51
CA PRO A 110 0.82 -13.60 8.23
C PRO A 110 0.14 -12.34 8.76
N GLN A 111 0.93 -11.42 9.32
CA GLN A 111 0.45 -10.13 9.82
C GLN A 111 1.24 -9.00 9.17
N ALA A 112 0.51 -8.05 8.56
CA ALA A 112 1.08 -6.76 8.21
C ALA A 112 1.27 -5.95 9.50
N HIS A 113 2.42 -5.31 9.65
CA HIS A 113 2.73 -4.49 10.82
C HIS A 113 1.72 -3.34 10.96
N LEU A 114 1.22 -3.12 12.17
CA LEU A 114 0.21 -2.09 12.47
C LEU A 114 0.35 -1.67 13.94
N TRP A 115 0.78 -0.42 14.17
CA TRP A 115 1.03 0.14 15.50
C TRP A 115 -0.10 1.06 15.99
N TYR A 116 -1.20 1.16 15.25
CA TYR A 116 -2.28 2.08 15.55
C TYR A 116 -3.68 1.47 15.31
N PRO A 117 -4.71 1.95 16.02
CA PRO A 117 -6.09 1.55 15.77
C PRO A 117 -6.62 2.14 14.45
N THR A 118 -7.06 1.28 13.53
CA THR A 118 -7.60 1.71 12.23
C THR A 118 -8.85 2.59 12.34
N GLN A 119 -9.64 2.43 13.41
CA GLN A 119 -10.84 3.22 13.63
C GLN A 119 -10.56 4.70 13.87
N GLU A 120 -9.44 5.03 14.53
CA GLU A 120 -9.05 6.43 14.70
C GLU A 120 -8.67 7.07 13.36
N VAL A 121 -7.95 6.34 12.51
CA VAL A 121 -7.63 6.80 11.15
C VAL A 121 -8.89 6.97 10.29
N ILE A 122 -9.89 6.11 10.46
CA ILE A 122 -11.19 6.27 9.78
C ILE A 122 -11.92 7.54 10.26
N LYS A 123 -11.85 7.89 11.55
CA LYS A 123 -12.37 9.16 12.06
C LYS A 123 -11.62 10.36 11.46
N ALA A 124 -10.29 10.30 11.38
CA ALA A 124 -9.51 11.34 10.71
C ALA A 124 -9.92 11.50 9.23
N LEU A 125 -10.11 10.38 8.52
CA LEU A 125 -10.60 10.41 7.14
C LEU A 125 -12.00 11.04 7.03
N HIS A 126 -12.90 10.74 7.98
CA HIS A 126 -14.22 11.36 8.01
C HIS A 126 -14.12 12.89 8.08
N LEU A 127 -13.27 13.42 8.98
CA LEU A 127 -13.02 14.85 9.12
C LEU A 127 -12.43 15.47 7.85
N PHE A 128 -11.52 14.77 7.15
CA PHE A 128 -11.03 15.20 5.83
C PHE A 128 -12.17 15.32 4.80
N LEU A 129 -13.11 14.36 4.78
CA LEU A 129 -14.24 14.38 3.84
C LEU A 129 -15.23 15.51 4.12
N GLU A 130 -15.41 15.87 5.40
CA GLU A 130 -16.21 17.03 5.83
C GLU A 130 -15.57 18.34 5.38
N ALA A 131 -14.25 18.48 5.58
CA ALA A 131 -13.45 19.63 5.17
C ALA A 131 -13.42 19.84 3.64
N GLY A 132 -13.62 18.77 2.86
CA GLY A 132 -13.43 18.80 1.41
C GLY A 132 -14.30 19.79 0.63
N LYS A 133 -15.45 20.26 1.18
CA LYS A 133 -16.24 21.31 0.52
C LYS A 133 -15.46 22.61 0.33
N ASP A 134 -14.62 22.95 1.30
CA ASP A 134 -13.87 24.20 1.34
C ASP A 134 -12.51 24.12 0.65
N LEU A 135 -12.00 22.91 0.41
CA LEU A 135 -10.62 22.65 0.00
C LEU A 135 -10.49 21.79 -1.26
N ALA A 136 -11.58 21.53 -1.98
CA ALA A 136 -11.56 20.70 -3.20
C ALA A 136 -10.59 21.22 -4.28
N GLY A 137 -10.30 22.54 -4.32
CA GLY A 137 -9.33 23.14 -5.23
C GLY A 137 -7.89 23.14 -4.74
N SER A 138 -7.63 22.74 -3.49
CA SER A 138 -6.28 22.66 -2.94
C SER A 138 -5.62 21.34 -3.34
N VAL A 139 -4.51 21.44 -4.08
CA VAL A 139 -3.75 20.27 -4.58
C VAL A 139 -3.16 19.45 -3.43
N THR A 140 -2.66 20.11 -2.38
CA THR A 140 -2.10 19.44 -1.19
C THR A 140 -3.18 18.73 -0.39
N PHE A 141 -4.37 19.32 -0.25
CA PHE A 141 -5.52 18.66 0.37
C PHE A 141 -5.96 17.44 -0.44
N ARG A 142 -6.02 17.57 -1.77
CA ARG A 142 -6.39 16.47 -2.67
C ARG A 142 -5.44 15.28 -2.53
N TYR A 143 -4.13 15.54 -2.51
CA TYR A 143 -3.10 14.53 -2.28
C TYR A 143 -3.32 13.80 -0.93
N ASP A 144 -3.43 14.56 0.17
CA ASP A 144 -3.57 13.97 1.51
C ASP A 144 -4.88 13.19 1.66
N LEU A 145 -5.97 13.67 1.05
CA LEU A 145 -7.25 12.96 1.04
C LEU A 145 -7.14 11.61 0.30
N VAL A 146 -6.49 11.59 -0.86
CA VAL A 146 -6.27 10.35 -1.64
C VAL A 146 -5.38 9.39 -0.85
N ASP A 147 -4.27 9.87 -0.28
CA ASP A 147 -3.35 9.02 0.48
C ASP A 147 -3.99 8.45 1.75
N LEU A 148 -4.73 9.27 2.50
CA LEU A 148 -5.42 8.82 3.71
C LEU A 148 -6.55 7.83 3.39
N THR A 149 -7.30 8.06 2.31
CA THR A 149 -8.34 7.12 1.84
C THR A 149 -7.71 5.80 1.41
N ARG A 150 -6.61 5.84 0.64
CA ARG A 150 -5.83 4.66 0.26
C ARG A 150 -5.34 3.90 1.50
N GLN A 151 -4.81 4.61 2.50
CA GLN A 151 -4.34 4.01 3.75
C GLN A 151 -5.47 3.26 4.48
N ALA A 152 -6.62 3.90 4.70
CA ALA A 152 -7.74 3.27 5.38
C ALA A 152 -8.25 2.02 4.65
N LEU A 153 -8.37 2.09 3.31
CA LEU A 153 -8.82 0.97 2.49
C LEU A 153 -7.79 -0.17 2.42
N SER A 154 -6.50 0.13 2.42
CA SER A 154 -5.44 -0.90 2.44
C SER A 154 -5.47 -1.72 3.74
N LYS A 155 -5.70 -1.08 4.89
CA LYS A 155 -5.85 -1.79 6.17
C LYS A 155 -7.11 -2.67 6.18
N LEU A 156 -8.21 -2.18 5.62
CA LEU A 156 -9.42 -2.98 5.44
C LEU A 156 -9.18 -4.19 4.52
N ALA A 157 -8.39 -4.03 3.45
CA ALA A 157 -8.04 -5.13 2.57
C ALA A 157 -7.24 -6.21 3.30
N ASN A 158 -6.36 -5.85 4.25
CA ASN A 158 -5.64 -6.83 5.05
C ASN A 158 -6.58 -7.74 5.87
N ASP A 159 -7.56 -7.13 6.56
CA ASP A 159 -8.59 -7.88 7.31
C ASP A 159 -9.42 -8.80 6.39
N ILE A 160 -9.81 -8.32 5.21
CA ILE A 160 -10.60 -9.10 4.26
C ILE A 160 -9.80 -10.30 3.71
N TYR A 161 -8.51 -10.11 3.43
CA TYR A 161 -7.64 -11.22 3.03
C TYR A 161 -7.57 -12.29 4.11
N LEU A 162 -7.36 -11.90 5.39
CA LEU A 162 -7.33 -12.85 6.50
C LEU A 162 -8.64 -13.63 6.62
N LYS A 163 -9.79 -12.96 6.45
CA LYS A 163 -11.10 -13.62 6.44
C LYS A 163 -11.23 -14.65 5.30
N ALA A 164 -10.74 -14.33 4.11
CA ALA A 164 -10.71 -15.27 2.98
C ALA A 164 -9.84 -16.50 3.27
N VAL A 165 -8.64 -16.28 3.83
CA VAL A 165 -7.71 -17.36 4.21
C VAL A 165 -8.31 -18.26 5.30
N ILE A 166 -8.91 -17.67 6.34
CA ILE A 166 -9.56 -18.42 7.42
C ILE A 166 -10.71 -19.27 6.86
N ALA A 167 -11.49 -18.72 5.92
CA ALA A 167 -12.55 -19.48 5.25
C ALA A 167 -11.99 -20.66 4.46
N PHE A 168 -10.87 -20.46 3.74
CA PHE A 168 -10.18 -21.56 3.07
C PHE A 168 -9.74 -22.66 4.04
N GLN A 169 -9.12 -22.30 5.16
CA GLN A 169 -8.71 -23.25 6.21
C GLN A 169 -9.90 -24.04 6.79
N ARG A 170 -11.06 -23.39 6.90
CA ARG A 170 -12.32 -24.01 7.37
C ARG A 170 -13.08 -24.78 6.27
N LYS A 171 -12.54 -24.84 5.05
CA LYS A 171 -13.19 -25.41 3.86
C LYS A 171 -14.55 -24.75 3.53
N ASP A 172 -14.71 -23.49 3.89
CA ASP A 172 -15.90 -22.69 3.61
C ASP A 172 -15.75 -21.97 2.26
N LEU A 173 -16.27 -22.61 1.22
CA LEU A 173 -16.20 -22.11 -0.15
C LEU A 173 -16.98 -20.81 -0.37
N GLU A 174 -18.13 -20.65 0.31
CA GLU A 174 -19.00 -19.48 0.15
C GLU A 174 -18.33 -18.23 0.74
N THR A 175 -17.84 -18.34 1.98
CA THR A 175 -17.15 -17.24 2.64
C THR A 175 -15.80 -16.91 1.97
N LEU A 176 -15.07 -17.91 1.47
CA LEU A 176 -13.88 -17.69 0.65
C LEU A 176 -14.22 -16.88 -0.61
N ASP A 177 -15.27 -17.26 -1.33
CA ASP A 177 -15.68 -16.57 -2.56
C ASP A 177 -16.14 -15.14 -2.30
N LEU A 178 -16.89 -14.92 -1.21
CA LEU A 178 -17.34 -13.61 -0.78
C LEU A 178 -16.15 -12.67 -0.51
N HIS A 179 -15.21 -13.09 0.34
CA HIS A 179 -14.09 -12.23 0.76
C HIS A 179 -13.04 -12.07 -0.32
N SER A 180 -12.73 -13.11 -1.11
CA SER A 180 -11.83 -12.98 -2.26
C SER A 180 -12.37 -11.97 -3.29
N LYS A 181 -13.66 -12.05 -3.66
CA LYS A 181 -14.29 -11.07 -4.55
C LYS A 181 -14.25 -9.65 -3.97
N LYS A 182 -14.46 -9.50 -2.66
CA LYS A 182 -14.38 -8.20 -1.98
C LYS A 182 -12.96 -7.63 -2.02
N PHE A 183 -11.94 -8.46 -1.77
CA PHE A 183 -10.53 -8.06 -1.83
C PHE A 183 -10.13 -7.60 -3.24
N LEU A 184 -10.43 -8.40 -4.28
CA LEU A 184 -10.13 -8.06 -5.67
C LEU A 184 -10.86 -6.79 -6.12
N ARG A 185 -12.07 -6.56 -5.62
CA ARG A 185 -12.82 -5.32 -5.86
C ARG A 185 -12.16 -4.11 -5.19
N LEU A 186 -11.69 -4.26 -3.96
CA LEU A 186 -10.95 -3.19 -3.27
C LEU A 186 -9.69 -2.79 -4.04
N ILE A 187 -8.91 -3.74 -4.57
CA ILE A 187 -7.74 -3.39 -5.40
C ILE A 187 -8.15 -2.51 -6.59
N LYS A 188 -9.20 -2.91 -7.32
CA LYS A 188 -9.72 -2.14 -8.46
C LYS A 188 -10.21 -0.74 -8.06
N GLU A 189 -10.88 -0.63 -6.93
CA GLU A 189 -11.45 0.64 -6.49
C GLU A 189 -10.41 1.57 -5.86
N ILE A 190 -9.36 1.02 -5.24
CA ILE A 190 -8.18 1.80 -4.82
C ILE A 190 -7.42 2.27 -6.07
N ASP A 191 -7.25 1.45 -7.11
CA ASP A 191 -6.65 1.86 -8.38
C ASP A 191 -7.39 3.05 -9.02
N GLN A 192 -8.72 3.04 -8.97
CA GLN A 192 -9.57 4.15 -9.42
C GLN A 192 -9.47 5.40 -8.54
N LEU A 193 -9.29 5.25 -7.22
CA LEU A 193 -9.03 6.37 -6.33
C LEU A 193 -7.69 7.04 -6.66
N LEU A 194 -6.63 6.23 -6.81
CA LEU A 194 -5.30 6.71 -7.16
C LEU A 194 -5.28 7.40 -8.51
N ALA A 195 -6.11 6.95 -9.47
CA ALA A 195 -6.26 7.59 -10.77
C ALA A 195 -6.71 9.06 -10.69
N THR A 196 -7.29 9.49 -9.56
CA THR A 196 -7.85 10.85 -9.40
C THR A 196 -6.84 11.93 -9.01
N ASP A 197 -5.56 11.59 -8.80
CA ASP A 197 -4.52 12.57 -8.48
C ASP A 197 -3.20 12.24 -9.21
N ASP A 198 -2.52 13.28 -9.71
CA ASP A 198 -1.35 13.15 -10.59
C ASP A 198 -0.15 12.49 -9.90
N ASN A 199 -0.10 12.55 -8.56
CA ASN A 199 1.01 12.01 -7.77
C ASN A 199 0.98 10.48 -7.61
N PHE A 200 -0.06 9.81 -8.10
CA PHE A 200 -0.24 8.36 -7.95
C PHE A 200 -0.33 7.62 -9.30
N GLN A 201 0.25 8.18 -10.36
CA GLN A 201 0.18 7.62 -11.71
C GLN A 201 1.43 6.81 -12.06
N LEU A 202 1.26 5.52 -12.39
CA LEU A 202 2.37 4.70 -12.91
C LEU A 202 2.96 5.28 -14.21
N GLY A 203 2.12 5.88 -15.07
CA GLY A 203 2.59 6.43 -16.34
C GLY A 203 3.64 7.50 -16.16
N THR A 204 3.51 8.37 -15.16
CA THR A 204 4.51 9.41 -14.87
C THR A 204 5.89 8.83 -14.61
N TRP A 205 5.98 7.73 -13.85
CA TRP A 205 7.24 7.03 -13.59
C TRP A 205 7.84 6.42 -14.87
N LEU A 206 7.01 5.73 -15.66
CA LEU A 206 7.48 5.05 -16.87
C LEU A 206 7.89 6.02 -17.98
N GLU A 207 7.12 7.09 -18.20
CA GLU A 207 7.46 8.12 -19.18
C GLU A 207 8.70 8.92 -18.75
N SER A 208 8.87 9.19 -17.46
CA SER A 208 10.09 9.82 -16.94
C SER A 208 11.32 8.99 -17.29
N ALA A 209 11.31 7.68 -17.04
CA ALA A 209 12.42 6.80 -17.39
C ALA A 209 12.69 6.77 -18.91
N LYS A 210 11.63 6.67 -19.73
CA LYS A 210 11.76 6.65 -21.20
C LYS A 210 12.29 7.96 -21.76
N SER A 211 11.97 9.10 -21.14
CA SER A 211 12.41 10.42 -21.60
C SER A 211 13.93 10.61 -21.53
N LEU A 212 14.64 9.78 -20.74
CA LEU A 212 16.09 9.78 -20.62
C LEU A 212 16.80 9.04 -21.77
N ALA A 213 16.08 8.27 -22.59
CA ALA A 213 16.66 7.44 -23.63
C ALA A 213 17.06 8.26 -24.88
N SER A 214 18.23 7.96 -25.44
CA SER A 214 18.72 8.58 -26.67
C SER A 214 18.42 7.77 -27.93
N ASN A 215 18.01 6.51 -27.79
CA ASN A 215 17.71 5.62 -28.91
C ASN A 215 16.65 4.56 -28.54
N PRO A 216 16.05 3.86 -29.53
CA PRO A 216 15.00 2.87 -29.26
C PRO A 216 15.43 1.67 -28.41
N GLY A 217 16.73 1.34 -28.36
CA GLY A 217 17.27 0.29 -27.50
C GLY A 217 17.25 0.71 -26.04
N GLU A 218 17.78 1.90 -25.75
CA GLU A 218 17.74 2.52 -24.42
C GLU A 218 16.30 2.74 -23.94
N LEU A 219 15.38 3.17 -24.82
CA LEU A 219 13.99 3.39 -24.45
C LEU A 219 13.35 2.12 -23.87
N ARG A 220 13.54 0.98 -24.54
CA ARG A 220 13.06 -0.31 -24.04
C ARG A 220 13.76 -0.74 -22.75
N GLN A 221 15.07 -0.52 -22.67
CA GLN A 221 15.86 -0.87 -21.49
C GLN A 221 15.45 -0.06 -20.26
N TYR A 222 15.26 1.25 -20.39
CA TYR A 222 14.89 2.14 -19.30
C TYR A 222 13.45 1.92 -18.84
N GLU A 223 12.51 1.65 -19.75
CA GLU A 223 11.16 1.23 -19.36
C GLU A 223 11.20 -0.10 -18.59
N TRP A 224 11.96 -1.08 -19.08
CA TRP A 224 12.14 -2.36 -18.39
C TRP A 224 12.77 -2.16 -17.01
N ASN A 225 13.79 -1.30 -16.87
CA ASN A 225 14.40 -0.98 -15.57
C ASN A 225 13.38 -0.34 -14.62
N ALA A 226 12.60 0.63 -15.09
CA ALA A 226 11.59 1.33 -14.31
C ALA A 226 10.48 0.39 -13.80
N ARG A 227 10.00 -0.52 -14.66
CA ARG A 227 9.06 -1.58 -14.29
C ARG A 227 9.66 -2.54 -13.29
N THR A 228 10.90 -2.97 -13.53
CA THR A 228 11.60 -3.98 -12.74
C THR A 228 11.86 -3.52 -11.31
N GLN A 229 12.30 -2.27 -11.13
CA GLN A 229 12.63 -1.71 -9.82
C GLN A 229 11.45 -1.73 -8.84
N ILE A 230 10.24 -1.44 -9.32
CA ILE A 230 9.04 -1.30 -8.48
C ILE A 230 8.23 -2.61 -8.33
N THR A 231 8.75 -3.73 -8.86
CA THR A 231 8.05 -5.03 -8.89
C THR A 231 8.96 -6.20 -8.52
N MET A 232 9.29 -7.07 -9.48
CA MET A 232 9.88 -8.38 -9.28
C MET A 232 11.42 -8.36 -9.18
N TRP A 233 12.09 -7.24 -9.46
CA TRP A 233 13.57 -7.21 -9.55
C TRP A 233 14.09 -8.28 -10.55
N PHE A 234 15.26 -8.89 -10.33
CA PHE A 234 16.02 -9.54 -11.43
C PHE A 234 16.35 -11.04 -11.25
N ASP A 235 16.23 -11.63 -10.06
CA ASP A 235 16.72 -13.00 -9.75
C ASP A 235 15.60 -14.04 -9.62
N THR A 236 14.72 -14.15 -10.62
CA THR A 236 13.62 -15.14 -10.60
C THR A 236 13.96 -16.46 -11.27
N THR A 237 13.29 -17.52 -10.83
CA THR A 237 13.20 -18.81 -11.54
C THR A 237 11.74 -19.10 -11.85
N GLN A 238 11.44 -20.24 -12.47
CA GLN A 238 10.05 -20.59 -12.79
C GLN A 238 9.13 -20.68 -11.56
N THR A 239 9.67 -21.00 -10.38
CA THR A 239 8.88 -21.18 -9.14
C THR A 239 9.35 -20.30 -7.99
N ASN A 240 10.52 -19.68 -8.08
CA ASN A 240 11.03 -18.79 -7.03
C ASN A 240 11.03 -17.35 -7.51
N GLN A 241 10.35 -16.49 -6.76
CA GLN A 241 10.43 -15.04 -6.91
C GLN A 241 11.77 -14.50 -6.40
N SER A 242 12.09 -13.26 -6.81
CA SER A 242 13.24 -12.53 -6.29
C SER A 242 13.18 -12.38 -4.77
N LYS A 243 14.34 -12.35 -4.11
CA LYS A 243 14.40 -11.97 -2.69
C LYS A 243 14.02 -10.50 -2.43
N LEU A 244 14.08 -9.66 -3.48
CA LEU A 244 13.71 -8.24 -3.44
C LEU A 244 12.33 -7.98 -4.04
N HIS A 245 11.54 -9.01 -4.38
CA HIS A 245 10.21 -8.81 -4.92
C HIS A 245 9.39 -7.86 -4.04
N ASP A 246 8.71 -6.91 -4.67
CA ASP A 246 7.89 -5.88 -4.05
C ASP A 246 8.62 -5.02 -3.00
N TYR A 247 9.96 -5.03 -2.94
CA TYR A 247 10.73 -4.22 -1.99
C TYR A 247 10.43 -2.73 -2.16
N ALA A 248 10.43 -2.26 -3.40
CA ALA A 248 10.09 -0.88 -3.75
C ALA A 248 8.64 -0.75 -4.25
N ASN A 249 7.72 -1.53 -3.67
CA ASN A 249 6.30 -1.49 -4.07
C ASN A 249 5.71 -0.08 -4.00
N LYS A 250 4.64 0.12 -4.77
CA LYS A 250 3.93 1.41 -4.90
C LYS A 250 2.43 1.18 -4.98
N PHE A 251 1.68 2.07 -4.35
CA PHE A 251 0.26 2.23 -4.62
C PHE A 251 0.08 3.25 -5.72
N TRP A 252 0.27 2.81 -6.96
CA TRP A 252 0.03 3.63 -8.16
C TRP A 252 -1.10 3.06 -9.01
N SER A 253 -1.90 3.95 -9.57
CA SER A 253 -2.89 3.60 -10.57
C SER A 253 -2.22 2.98 -11.79
N GLY A 254 -2.85 1.96 -12.36
CA GLY A 254 -2.28 1.10 -13.39
C GLY A 254 -1.45 -0.04 -12.83
N LEU A 255 -0.60 0.22 -11.83
CA LEU A 255 0.21 -0.83 -11.19
C LEU A 255 -0.65 -1.77 -10.33
N LEU A 256 -1.57 -1.22 -9.53
CA LEU A 256 -2.56 -2.02 -8.79
C LEU A 256 -3.38 -2.92 -9.71
N ARG A 257 -3.94 -2.34 -10.79
CA ARG A 257 -4.80 -3.07 -11.73
C ARG A 257 -4.06 -4.12 -12.55
N ASP A 258 -2.87 -3.83 -13.07
CA ASP A 258 -2.25 -4.68 -14.10
C ASP A 258 -1.14 -5.59 -13.55
N TYR A 259 -0.59 -5.30 -12.36
CA TYR A 259 0.44 -6.12 -11.72
C TYR A 259 -0.08 -6.85 -10.48
N TYR A 260 -0.59 -6.12 -9.48
CA TYR A 260 -0.98 -6.72 -8.20
C TYR A 260 -2.31 -7.51 -8.26
N LEU A 261 -3.31 -6.98 -8.96
CA LEU A 261 -4.64 -7.62 -9.07
C LEU A 261 -4.59 -9.01 -9.74
N PRO A 262 -3.88 -9.25 -10.86
CA PRO A 262 -3.80 -10.59 -11.45
C PRO A 262 -3.16 -11.61 -10.51
N ARG A 263 -2.12 -11.23 -9.76
CA ARG A 263 -1.49 -12.10 -8.75
C ARG A 263 -2.49 -12.53 -7.67
N ALA A 264 -3.23 -11.58 -7.10
CA ALA A 264 -4.26 -11.90 -6.11
C ALA A 264 -5.40 -12.75 -6.71
N THR A 265 -5.79 -12.45 -7.96
CA THR A 265 -6.89 -13.16 -8.65
C THR A 265 -6.54 -14.63 -8.85
N THR A 266 -5.34 -14.91 -9.36
CA THR A 266 -4.86 -16.28 -9.59
C THR A 266 -4.75 -17.03 -8.26
N TYR A 267 -4.20 -16.42 -7.21
CA TYR A 267 -4.13 -17.04 -5.88
C TYR A 267 -5.50 -17.52 -5.38
N PHE A 268 -6.49 -16.63 -5.36
CA PHE A 268 -7.83 -17.00 -4.88
C PHE A 268 -8.53 -18.01 -5.79
N ASN A 269 -8.24 -18.02 -7.10
CA ASN A 269 -8.74 -19.05 -8.00
C ASN A 269 -8.17 -20.44 -7.63
N HIS A 270 -6.85 -20.53 -7.41
CA HIS A 270 -6.22 -21.79 -7.00
C HIS A 270 -6.74 -22.29 -5.64
N LEU A 271 -6.99 -21.39 -4.67
CA LEU A 271 -7.64 -21.76 -3.40
C LEU A 271 -9.06 -22.29 -3.63
N ARG A 272 -9.85 -21.62 -4.48
CA ARG A 272 -11.22 -22.02 -4.80
C ARG A 272 -11.25 -23.40 -5.46
N GLU A 273 -10.37 -23.63 -6.42
CA GLU A 273 -10.25 -24.93 -7.11
C GLU A 273 -9.83 -26.04 -6.14
N ALA A 274 -8.88 -25.77 -5.25
CA ALA A 274 -8.45 -26.72 -4.24
C ALA A 274 -9.63 -27.20 -3.36
N LEU A 275 -10.50 -26.30 -2.93
CA LEU A 275 -11.72 -26.67 -2.20
C LEU A 275 -12.73 -27.43 -3.06
N ARG A 276 -12.99 -26.97 -4.29
CA ARG A 276 -13.98 -27.59 -5.19
C ARG A 276 -13.61 -29.01 -5.59
N GLU A 277 -12.33 -29.24 -5.84
CA GLU A 277 -11.79 -30.53 -6.26
C GLU A 277 -11.34 -31.40 -5.08
N ASN A 278 -11.51 -30.91 -3.84
CA ASN A 278 -11.05 -31.56 -2.61
C ASN A 278 -9.57 -32.00 -2.68
N ARG A 279 -8.71 -31.13 -3.21
CA ARG A 279 -7.26 -31.32 -3.32
C ARG A 279 -6.50 -30.30 -2.49
N THR A 280 -5.19 -30.53 -2.32
CA THR A 280 -4.30 -29.56 -1.70
C THR A 280 -4.08 -28.34 -2.61
N PHE A 281 -3.81 -27.19 -2.01
CA PHE A 281 -3.38 -26.01 -2.74
C PHE A 281 -2.00 -26.26 -3.37
N ARG A 282 -1.90 -26.11 -4.69
CA ARG A 282 -0.66 -26.35 -5.43
C ARG A 282 0.14 -25.06 -5.50
N LEU A 283 0.86 -24.74 -4.42
CA LEU A 283 1.64 -23.50 -4.30
C LEU A 283 2.58 -23.29 -5.49
N ASP A 284 3.30 -24.32 -5.92
CA ASP A 284 4.21 -24.23 -7.07
C ASP A 284 3.50 -23.97 -8.40
N ALA A 285 2.26 -24.43 -8.58
CA ALA A 285 1.50 -24.16 -9.79
C ALA A 285 1.09 -22.68 -9.85
N TRP A 286 0.60 -22.15 -8.73
CA TRP A 286 0.32 -20.72 -8.61
C TRP A 286 1.59 -19.87 -8.80
N ARG A 287 2.71 -20.26 -8.18
CA ARG A 287 4.01 -19.59 -8.36
C ARG A 287 4.43 -19.47 -9.82
N ARG A 288 4.36 -20.58 -10.58
CA ARG A 288 4.68 -20.55 -12.02
C ARG A 288 3.81 -19.56 -12.77
N GLU A 289 2.51 -19.53 -12.47
CA GLU A 289 1.56 -18.66 -13.14
C GLU A 289 1.85 -17.18 -12.86
N TRP A 290 1.92 -16.79 -11.58
CA TRP A 290 2.05 -15.38 -11.24
C TRP A 290 3.46 -14.83 -11.53
N ILE A 291 4.53 -15.63 -11.36
CA ILE A 291 5.90 -15.21 -11.74
C ILE A 291 6.00 -14.99 -13.25
N THR A 292 5.39 -15.88 -14.05
CA THR A 292 5.33 -15.71 -15.51
C THR A 292 4.60 -14.42 -15.88
N HIS A 293 3.48 -14.11 -15.20
CA HIS A 293 2.76 -12.84 -15.39
C HIS A 293 3.63 -11.64 -15.03
N SER A 294 4.31 -11.66 -13.89
CA SER A 294 5.21 -10.58 -13.45
C SER A 294 6.35 -10.33 -14.44
N ASN A 295 7.03 -11.39 -14.89
CA ASN A 295 8.12 -11.27 -15.86
C ASN A 295 7.62 -10.73 -17.20
N LYS A 296 6.44 -11.18 -17.65
CA LYS A 296 5.79 -10.61 -18.85
C LYS A 296 5.49 -9.14 -18.68
N TRP A 297 4.94 -8.73 -17.53
CA TRP A 297 4.61 -7.34 -17.23
C TRP A 297 5.86 -6.44 -17.23
N GLN A 298 7.00 -6.91 -16.72
CA GLN A 298 8.27 -6.16 -16.75
C GLN A 298 8.75 -5.88 -18.18
N THR A 299 8.52 -6.80 -19.11
CA THR A 299 8.90 -6.67 -20.53
C THR A 299 7.84 -6.03 -21.42
N ASP A 300 6.67 -5.70 -20.87
CA ASP A 300 5.57 -5.09 -21.61
C ASP A 300 5.87 -3.60 -21.91
N THR A 301 5.20 -3.06 -22.93
CA THR A 301 5.28 -1.66 -23.38
C THR A 301 3.93 -0.96 -23.33
N LYS A 302 2.96 -1.55 -22.61
CA LYS A 302 1.64 -0.95 -22.38
C LYS A 302 1.76 0.48 -21.84
N LEU A 303 1.10 1.41 -22.51
CA LEU A 303 1.01 2.81 -22.09
C LEU A 303 0.07 2.97 -20.89
N TYR A 304 0.44 3.89 -20.00
CA TYR A 304 -0.33 4.26 -18.81
C TYR A 304 -0.58 5.77 -18.79
N PRO A 305 -1.73 6.25 -18.29
CA PRO A 305 -1.97 7.68 -18.12
C PRO A 305 -0.89 8.34 -17.26
N VAL A 306 -0.51 9.57 -17.65
CA VAL A 306 0.44 10.45 -16.93
C VAL A 306 -0.26 11.60 -16.21
N SER A 307 -1.58 11.71 -16.39
CA SER A 307 -2.41 12.73 -15.78
C SER A 307 -3.63 12.05 -15.15
N SER A 308 -4.09 12.63 -14.06
CA SER A 308 -5.26 12.19 -13.33
C SER A 308 -6.56 12.40 -14.10
N GLU A 309 -7.55 11.58 -13.75
CA GLU A 309 -8.91 11.69 -14.25
C GLU A 309 -9.93 11.54 -13.10
N GLY A 310 -11.07 12.21 -13.24
CA GLY A 310 -12.15 12.15 -12.25
C GLY A 310 -11.98 13.13 -11.09
N ASN A 311 -12.65 12.84 -9.98
CA ASN A 311 -12.74 13.75 -8.82
C ASN A 311 -12.42 13.00 -7.52
N SER A 312 -11.30 13.35 -6.89
CA SER A 312 -10.79 12.68 -5.70
C SER A 312 -11.75 12.74 -4.52
N LEU A 313 -12.39 13.89 -4.28
CA LEU A 313 -13.34 14.05 -3.18
C LEU A 313 -14.59 13.19 -3.38
N ALA A 314 -15.14 13.17 -4.59
CA ALA A 314 -16.29 12.35 -4.92
C ALA A 314 -15.95 10.85 -4.81
N MET A 315 -14.78 10.44 -5.29
CA MET A 315 -14.32 9.06 -5.20
C MET A 315 -14.09 8.64 -3.75
N ALA A 316 -13.39 9.47 -2.96
CA ALA A 316 -13.14 9.21 -1.55
C ALA A 316 -14.45 9.09 -0.75
N LYS A 317 -15.42 9.99 -0.98
CA LYS A 317 -16.77 9.91 -0.37
C LYS A 317 -17.50 8.62 -0.73
N LYS A 318 -17.46 8.23 -2.01
CA LYS A 318 -18.07 7.00 -2.51
C LYS A 318 -17.48 5.77 -1.81
N LEU A 319 -16.15 5.70 -1.69
CA LEU A 319 -15.47 4.55 -1.08
C LEU A 319 -15.65 4.53 0.44
N PHE A 320 -15.60 5.68 1.10
CA PHE A 320 -15.88 5.79 2.53
C PHE A 320 -17.29 5.26 2.86
N LYS A 321 -18.32 5.75 2.17
CA LYS A 321 -19.71 5.29 2.35
C LYS A 321 -19.89 3.79 2.06
N LYS A 322 -19.10 3.24 1.16
CA LYS A 322 -19.21 1.84 0.75
C LYS A 322 -18.56 0.88 1.75
N TYR A 323 -17.51 1.32 2.44
CA TYR A 323 -16.60 0.41 3.14
C TYR A 323 -16.30 0.77 4.59
N LEU A 324 -16.41 2.05 4.97
CA LEU A 324 -15.86 2.59 6.22
C LEU A 324 -16.89 3.37 7.05
N SER A 325 -18.11 3.57 6.55
CA SER A 325 -19.20 4.28 7.24
C SER A 325 -20.09 3.38 8.08
#